data_AF-A0A658NK64-F1
#
_entry.id   AF-A0A658NK64-F1
#
_cell.length_a   1.000
_cell.length_b   1.000
_cell.length_c   1.000
_cell.angle_alpha   90.00
_cell.angle_beta   90.00
_cell.angle_gamma   90.00
#
_symmetry.space_group_name_H-M   'P 1'
#
loop_
_entity.id
_entity.type
_entity.pdbx_description
1 polymer ?
#
loop_
_entity_poly.entity_id
_entity_poly.type
_entity_poly.pdbx_seq_one_letter_code
_entity_poly.pdbx_strand_id
1 'polypeptide(L)'
;VIPVLAGRGDLIFADKLVHASMIDACRLSEAKLVRFAHNDSAALEARLEQYAEAEGRKLIITESVFSMDGDIAPLKEIAALAD
;
A
#
# COMPACT_ATOMS: atom_id res chain seq x y z
N VAL A 1 -9.11 3.95 10.60
CA VAL A 1 -9.66 2.79 9.86
C VAL A 1 -8.58 1.75 9.56
N ILE A 2 -7.42 2.13 9.03
CA ILE A 2 -6.31 1.19 8.70
C ILE A 2 -5.98 0.19 9.85
N PRO A 3 -5.84 0.61 11.13
CA PRO A 3 -5.55 -0.33 12.23
C PRO A 3 -6.63 -1.39 12.52
N VAL A 4 -7.82 -1.27 11.94
CA VAL A 4 -8.91 -2.26 12.06
C VAL A 4 -8.86 -3.27 10.90
N LEU A 5 -8.22 -2.92 9.78
CA LEU A 5 -8.17 -3.74 8.57
C LEU A 5 -6.95 -4.65 8.51
N ALA A 6 -5.83 -4.19 9.08
CA ALA A 6 -4.56 -4.90 9.14
C ALA A 6 -3.97 -4.81 10.55
N GLY A 7 -3.26 -5.85 10.97
CA GLY A 7 -2.66 -5.99 12.29
C GLY A 7 -1.27 -6.64 12.26
N ARG A 8 -0.75 -7.03 13.43
CA ARG A 8 0.48 -7.84 13.52
C ARG A 8 0.38 -9.09 12.64
N GLY A 9 1.42 -9.35 11.86
CA GLY A 9 1.47 -10.48 10.93
C GLY A 9 0.94 -10.15 9.53
N ASP A 10 0.20 -9.06 9.37
CA ASP A 10 -0.26 -8.59 8.05
C ASP A 10 0.80 -7.70 7.37
N LEU A 11 0.59 -7.47 6.08
CA LEU A 11 1.40 -6.60 5.22
C LEU A 11 0.57 -5.43 4.71
N ILE A 12 1.15 -4.23 4.76
CA ILE A 12 0.60 -3.04 4.12
C ILE A 12 1.57 -2.57 3.05
N PHE A 13 1.12 -2.53 1.79
CA PHE A 13 1.85 -1.97 0.65
C PHE A 13 1.36 -0.55 0.42
N ALA A 14 2.21 0.46 0.60
CA ALA A 14 1.80 1.86 0.51
C ALA A 14 2.68 2.66 -0.45
N ASP A 15 2.05 3.40 -1.36
CA ASP A 15 2.72 4.29 -2.32
C ASP A 15 3.59 5.32 -1.59
N LYS A 16 4.82 5.56 -2.07
CA LYS A 16 5.81 6.42 -1.41
C LYS A 16 5.33 7.85 -1.10
N LEU A 17 4.32 8.37 -1.79
CA LEU A 17 3.82 9.73 -1.59
C LEU A 17 2.44 9.81 -0.92
N VAL A 18 1.87 8.71 -0.42
CA VAL A 18 0.64 8.81 0.37
C VAL A 18 0.82 9.73 1.59
N HIS A 19 -0.28 10.37 1.96
CA HIS A 19 -0.37 11.39 2.98
C HIS A 19 0.20 10.92 4.31
N ALA A 20 0.88 11.81 5.04
CA ALA A 20 1.55 11.48 6.29
C ALA A 20 0.62 10.82 7.33
N SER A 21 -0.64 11.24 7.37
CA SER A 21 -1.66 10.63 8.25
C SER A 21 -1.92 9.15 7.93
N MET A 22 -1.81 8.73 6.67
CA MET A 22 -1.92 7.32 6.30
C MET A 22 -0.72 6.53 6.79
N ILE A 23 0.49 7.11 6.72
CA ILE A 23 1.71 6.49 7.25
C ILE A 23 1.60 6.26 8.74
N ASP A 24 1.12 7.24 9.49
CA ASP A 24 0.92 7.11 10.92
C ASP A 24 -0.14 6.06 11.25
N ALA A 25 -1.24 6.02 10.49
CA ALA A 25 -2.24 4.98 10.63
C ALA A 25 -1.70 3.57 10.31
N CYS A 26 -0.82 3.41 9.32
CA CYS A 26 -0.12 2.15 9.04
C CYS A 26 0.78 1.74 10.22
N ARG A 27 1.52 2.69 10.80
CA ARG A 27 2.38 2.41 11.97
C ARG A 27 1.57 1.97 13.18
N LEU A 28 0.43 2.60 13.42
CA LEU A 28 -0.49 2.24 14.51
C LEU A 28 -1.12 0.86 14.34
N SER A 29 -1.17 0.32 13.12
CA SER A 29 -1.72 -1.03 12.86
C SER A 29 -0.79 -2.16 13.31
N GLU A 30 0.49 -1.87 13.53
CA GLU A 30 1.53 -2.89 13.80
C GLU A 30 1.74 -3.92 12.68
N ALA A 31 1.09 -3.75 11.53
CA ALA A 31 1.37 -4.50 10.31
C ALA A 31 2.72 -4.09 9.72
N LYS A 32 3.33 -4.99 8.94
CA LYS A 32 4.58 -4.70 8.25
C LYS A 32 4.32 -3.75 7.08
N LEU A 33 4.83 -2.53 7.18
CA LEU A 33 4.74 -1.53 6.11
C LEU A 33 5.82 -1.74 5.05
N VAL A 34 5.40 -1.96 3.80
CA VAL A 34 6.23 -2.08 2.60
C VAL A 34 5.93 -0.90 1.68
N ARG A 35 6.95 -0.12 1.33
CA ARG A 35 6.81 1.07 0.46
C ARG A 35 7.18 0.71 -0.97
N PHE A 36 6.36 1.12 -1.94
CA PHE A 36 6.67 1.00 -3.37
C PHE A 36 6.79 2.39 -4.03
N ALA A 37 7.41 2.45 -5.22
CA ALA A 37 7.66 3.71 -5.91
C ALA A 37 6.35 4.39 -6.32
N HIS A 38 6.37 5.72 -6.34
CA HIS A 38 5.16 6.50 -6.56
C HIS A 38 4.59 6.28 -7.96
N ASN A 39 3.28 6.00 -8.06
CA ASN A 39 2.58 5.70 -9.31
C ASN A 39 3.20 4.57 -10.14
N ASP A 40 3.88 3.63 -9.49
CA ASP A 40 4.58 2.53 -10.14
C ASP A 40 3.96 1.18 -9.77
N SER A 41 3.02 0.72 -10.60
CA SER A 41 2.34 -0.57 -10.42
C SER A 41 3.29 -1.76 -10.61
N ALA A 42 4.35 -1.62 -11.42
CA ALA A 42 5.35 -2.67 -11.59
C ALA A 42 6.21 -2.81 -10.33
N ALA A 43 6.57 -1.70 -9.68
CA ALA A 43 7.22 -1.75 -8.38
C ALA A 43 6.31 -2.34 -7.30
N LEU A 44 5.00 -2.08 -7.35
CA LEU A 44 4.04 -2.74 -6.46
C LEU A 44 3.99 -4.26 -6.72
N GLU A 45 3.86 -4.69 -7.96
CA GLU A 45 3.86 -6.11 -8.36
C GLU A 45 5.11 -6.83 -7.86
N ALA A 46 6.30 -6.27 -8.12
CA ALA A 46 7.55 -6.83 -7.63
C ALA A 46 7.60 -6.97 -6.09
N ARG A 47 6.94 -6.07 -5.35
CA ARG A 47 6.81 -6.20 -3.89
C ARG A 47 5.81 -7.29 -3.52
N LEU A 48 4.69 -7.39 -4.21
CA LEU A 48 3.70 -8.45 -3.97
C LEU A 48 4.33 -9.83 -4.19
N GLU A 49 5.10 -10.01 -5.27
CA GLU A 49 5.85 -11.22 -5.56
C GLU A 49 6.91 -11.52 -4.49
N GLN A 50 7.67 -10.50 -4.06
CA GLN A 50 8.65 -10.65 -2.98
C GLN A 50 8.03 -11.20 -1.69
N TYR A 51 6.76 -10.88 -1.44
CA TYR A 51 5.99 -11.32 -0.28
C TYR A 51 4.89 -12.32 -0.64
N ALA A 52 5.02 -13.06 -1.77
CA ALA A 52 4.02 -14.02 -2.22
C ALA A 52 3.70 -15.05 -1.13
N GLU A 53 4.74 -15.64 -0.54
CA GLU A 53 4.67 -16.67 0.51
C GLU A 53 4.43 -16.12 1.93
N ALA A 54 4.25 -14.80 2.09
CA ALA A 54 3.96 -14.25 3.40
C ALA A 54 2.54 -14.59 3.83
N GLU A 55 2.40 -15.11 5.04
CA GLU A 55 1.12 -15.34 5.69
C GLU A 55 0.45 -14.02 6.09
N GLY A 56 -0.86 -14.08 6.39
CA GLY A 56 -1.64 -12.92 6.79
C GLY A 56 -2.26 -12.15 5.61
N ARG A 57 -2.91 -11.04 5.93
CA ARG A 57 -3.57 -10.18 4.93
C ARG A 57 -2.56 -9.27 4.26
N LYS A 58 -2.80 -9.00 2.98
CA LYS A 58 -2.06 -8.01 2.18
C LYS A 58 -3.01 -6.86 1.86
N LEU A 59 -2.68 -5.67 2.32
CA LEU A 59 -3.48 -4.46 2.09
C LEU A 59 -2.68 -3.48 1.23
N ILE A 60 -3.25 -3.05 0.10
CA ILE A 60 -2.65 -2.01 -0.75
C ILE A 60 -3.29 -0.66 -0.41
N ILE A 61 -2.45 0.37 -0.26
CA ILE A 61 -2.84 1.73 0.10
C ILE A 61 -2.23 2.71 -0.91
N THR A 62 -3.11 3.47 -1.56
CA THR A 62 -2.75 4.58 -2.44
C THR A 62 -3.82 5.68 -2.34
N GLU A 63 -3.55 6.84 -2.93
CA GLU A 63 -4.53 7.92 -3.09
C GLU A 63 -5.02 7.98 -4.53
N SER A 64 -6.31 8.24 -4.73
CA SER A 64 -6.84 8.43 -6.09
C SER A 64 -6.29 9.68 -6.76
N VAL A 65 -6.04 10.73 -5.97
CA VAL A 65 -5.41 11.98 -6.39
C VAL A 65 -4.47 12.39 -5.27
N PHE A 66 -3.19 12.57 -5.58
CA PHE A 66 -2.21 12.98 -4.59
C PHE A 66 -2.28 14.49 -4.38
N SER A 67 -2.56 14.93 -3.16
CA SER A 67 -2.89 16.33 -2.90
C SER A 67 -1.75 17.32 -3.15
N MET A 68 -0.48 16.87 -3.13
CA MET A 68 0.67 17.74 -3.34
C MET A 68 0.92 18.05 -4.82
N ASP A 69 0.91 17.03 -5.66
CA ASP A 69 1.27 17.15 -7.08
C ASP A 69 0.05 17.12 -8.01
N GLY A 70 -1.12 16.71 -7.51
CA GLY A 70 -2.38 16.66 -8.23
C GLY A 70 -2.48 15.53 -9.25
N ASP A 71 -1.51 14.63 -9.27
CA ASP A 71 -1.48 13.47 -10.15
C ASP A 71 -2.32 12.31 -9.62
N ILE A 72 -2.58 11.35 -10.50
CA ILE A 72 -3.62 10.33 -10.33
C ILE A 72 -2.96 8.95 -10.29
N ALA A 73 -3.31 8.16 -9.29
CA ALA A 73 -2.83 6.79 -9.21
C ALA A 73 -3.34 5.92 -10.38
N PRO A 74 -2.53 4.97 -10.87
CA PRO A 74 -2.94 3.96 -11.84
C PRO A 74 -3.87 2.93 -11.16
N LEU A 75 -5.09 3.35 -10.79
CA LEU A 75 -6.00 2.56 -9.96
C LEU A 75 -6.47 1.28 -10.65
N LYS A 76 -6.55 1.26 -11.98
CA LYS A 76 -6.95 0.05 -12.73
C LYS A 76 -5.87 -1.01 -12.64
N GLU A 77 -4.62 -0.61 -12.84
CA GLU A 77 -3.46 -1.47 -12.73
C GLU A 77 -3.27 -1.96 -11.30
N ILE A 78 -3.40 -1.06 -10.31
CA ILE A 78 -3.30 -1.42 -8.89
C ILE A 78 -4.42 -2.39 -8.47
N ALA A 79 -5.65 -2.17 -8.93
CA ALA A 79 -6.78 -3.06 -8.61
C ALA A 79 -6.58 -4.45 -9.22
N ALA A 80 -6.05 -4.55 -10.44
CA ALA A 80 -5.76 -5.85 -11.08
C ALA A 80 -4.69 -6.66 -10.34
N LEU A 81 -3.83 -6.02 -9.55
CA LEU A 81 -2.82 -6.67 -8.70
C LEU A 81 -3.36 -7.10 -7.33
N ALA A 82 -4.60 -6.72 -6.99
CA ALA A 82 -5.24 -7.05 -5.72
C ALA A 82 -6.13 -8.31 -5.78
N ASP A 83 -6.35 -8.85 -6.98
CA ASP A 83 -7.10 -10.09 -7.25
C ASP A 83 -6.21 -11.34 -7.08
#